data_AF-A0A2N2F5U3-F1
#
_entry.id   AF-A0A2N2F5U3-F1
#
_cell.length_a   1.000
_cell.length_b   1.000
_cell.length_c   1.000
_cell.angle_alpha   90.00
_cell.angle_beta   90.00
_cell.angle_gamma   90.00
#
_symmetry.space_group_name_H-M   'P 1'
#
loop_
_entity.id
_entity.type
_entity.pdbx_description
1 polymer ?
#
loop_
_entity_poly.entity_id
_entity_poly.type
_entity_poly.pdbx_seq_one_letter_code
_entity_poly.pdbx_strand_id
1 'polypeptide(L)'
;MHHQTEYKKALLAFLLAIPLGVYSENVPYQALVVVPIAELVGDPMQKLKPGVPPLDSYQEIPLDLPFGERKPNPFPLCPRVHQLLLHEKILVTDERGQEVRVTIPNLFFVLRGQTQPQCTYWTLKKNIVPLATLSQETESKLPESISFATKKIPNGNTISLIYPVTDPITGMTFSAGTRFVYEPALTTKNYYLAYVYDAQTVRVQKISLPKKYCMPPAPLDSTKKIKRFVSLLHAWAHLKHGSIAYVWGGRSFTSKNNNVLLRVIDNEQEHYTIPDQQPGPKSGFDCSSLIATAAQLSEIPYFFKNTTTISSYLRPLKKGEDLEAGDIILTTKPNHVMVVSDLKKHKLIEARTLAHGYGKVHEIPIQEEFQNIKTYAELLTAYHQESPINRLRKDGSVIAKISRIQLFKLASVWE
;
A
#
# COMPACT_ATOMS: atom_id res chain seq x y z
N MET A 1 -5.34 -73.76 32.28
CA MET A 1 -5.69 -72.40 32.74
C MET A 1 -4.44 -71.50 32.79
N HIS A 2 -3.68 -71.37 31.70
CA HIS A 2 -2.38 -70.66 31.69
C HIS A 2 -2.03 -69.93 30.37
N HIS A 3 -3.02 -69.40 29.65
CA HIS A 3 -2.75 -68.74 28.34
C HIS A 3 -3.52 -67.43 28.08
N GLN A 4 -3.90 -66.67 29.12
CA GLN A 4 -4.66 -65.41 28.92
C GLN A 4 -4.00 -64.13 29.48
N THR A 5 -2.72 -64.16 29.87
CA THR A 5 -2.08 -63.01 30.56
C THR A 5 -1.03 -62.26 29.71
N GLU A 6 -0.66 -62.75 28.53
CA GLU A 6 0.42 -62.16 27.70
C GLU A 6 -0.08 -61.14 26.66
N TYR A 7 -1.34 -61.21 26.21
CA TYR A 7 -1.87 -60.31 25.17
C TYR A 7 -2.21 -58.89 25.65
N LYS A 8 -2.31 -58.64 26.96
CA LYS A 8 -2.63 -57.30 27.50
C LYS A 8 -1.42 -56.37 27.64
N LYS A 9 -0.19 -56.89 27.57
CA LYS A 9 1.03 -56.06 27.62
C LYS A 9 1.51 -55.56 26.25
N ALA A 10 1.16 -56.26 25.17
CA ALA A 10 1.48 -55.83 23.81
C ALA A 10 0.55 -54.71 23.28
N LEU A 11 -0.71 -54.65 23.73
CA LEU A 11 -1.67 -53.62 23.29
C LEU A 11 -1.44 -52.25 23.98
N LEU A 12 -0.82 -52.22 25.17
CA LEU A 12 -0.52 -50.99 25.90
C LEU A 12 0.75 -50.28 25.37
N ALA A 13 1.67 -51.02 24.74
CA ALA A 13 2.85 -50.45 24.09
C ALA A 13 2.56 -49.82 22.72
N PHE A 14 1.48 -50.23 22.05
CA PHE A 14 1.09 -49.69 20.74
C PHE A 14 0.25 -48.40 20.82
N LEU A 15 -0.30 -48.08 22.00
CA LEU A 15 -1.06 -46.84 22.24
C LEU A 15 -0.19 -45.65 22.72
N LEU A 16 1.10 -45.86 22.96
CA LEU A 16 2.07 -44.81 23.35
C LEU A 16 2.94 -44.30 22.19
N ALA A 17 2.82 -44.89 21.00
CA ALA A 17 3.33 -44.31 19.77
C ALA A 17 2.23 -43.49 19.09
N ILE A 18 1.57 -42.59 19.84
CA ILE A 18 0.97 -41.44 19.18
C ILE A 18 2.18 -40.74 18.55
N PRO A 19 2.28 -40.61 17.21
CA PRO A 19 3.27 -39.73 16.65
C PRO A 19 2.95 -38.38 17.28
N LEU A 20 3.79 -37.96 18.22
CA LEU A 20 3.89 -36.57 18.60
C LEU A 20 4.16 -35.91 17.27
N GLY A 21 3.08 -35.44 16.62
CA GLY A 21 3.16 -34.74 15.37
C GLY A 21 4.15 -33.64 15.68
N VAL A 22 5.35 -33.79 15.11
CA VAL A 22 6.37 -32.76 15.20
C VAL A 22 5.67 -31.60 14.51
N TYR A 23 5.08 -30.73 15.32
CA TYR A 23 4.67 -29.42 14.88
C TYR A 23 5.97 -28.84 14.40
N SER A 24 6.20 -28.94 13.09
CA SER A 24 7.25 -28.22 12.42
C SER A 24 6.93 -26.77 12.73
N GLU A 25 7.56 -26.23 13.77
CA GLU A 25 7.55 -24.80 14.00
C GLU A 25 8.01 -24.21 12.68
N ASN A 26 7.11 -23.47 12.02
CA ASN A 26 7.40 -22.86 10.74
C ASN A 26 8.53 -21.86 10.97
N VAL A 27 9.76 -22.29 10.72
CA VAL A 27 10.95 -21.46 10.88
C VAL A 27 10.80 -20.25 9.96
N PRO A 28 10.86 -19.01 10.48
CA PRO A 28 10.70 -17.83 9.65
C PRO A 28 11.72 -17.80 8.51
N TYR A 29 11.28 -17.41 7.31
CA TYR A 29 12.15 -17.38 6.12
C TYR A 29 11.87 -16.16 5.25
N GLN A 30 12.88 -15.69 4.52
CA GLN A 30 12.72 -14.59 3.58
C GLN A 30 12.10 -15.06 2.26
N ALA A 31 11.23 -14.26 1.68
CA ALA A 31 10.56 -14.54 0.41
C ALA A 31 10.51 -13.31 -0.49
N LEU A 32 10.36 -13.55 -1.79
CA LEU A 32 10.20 -12.55 -2.84
C LEU A 32 8.75 -12.53 -3.32
N VAL A 33 8.16 -11.35 -3.50
CA VAL A 33 6.87 -11.20 -4.17
C VAL A 33 7.05 -11.35 -5.69
N VAL A 34 6.29 -12.26 -6.30
CA VAL A 34 6.43 -12.67 -7.71
C VAL A 34 5.21 -12.34 -8.58
N VAL A 35 4.28 -11.56 -8.05
CA VAL A 35 3.08 -11.06 -8.76
C VAL A 35 3.10 -9.53 -8.81
N PRO A 36 2.45 -8.88 -9.79
CA PRO A 36 2.39 -7.42 -9.87
C PRO A 36 1.87 -6.75 -8.61
N ILE A 37 0.83 -7.35 -8.02
CA ILE A 37 0.12 -6.87 -6.83
C ILE A 37 -0.23 -8.10 -5.99
N ALA A 38 0.19 -8.10 -4.73
CA ALA A 38 -0.27 -9.05 -3.73
C ALA A 38 -1.05 -8.32 -2.64
N GLU A 39 -2.28 -8.74 -2.41
CA GLU A 39 -3.13 -8.17 -1.37
C GLU A 39 -2.66 -8.57 0.02
N LEU A 40 -2.63 -7.62 0.95
CA LEU A 40 -2.31 -7.83 2.36
C LEU A 40 -3.52 -7.53 3.23
N VAL A 41 -3.90 -8.48 4.07
CA VAL A 41 -5.06 -8.38 4.97
C VAL A 41 -4.66 -8.57 6.43
N GLY A 42 -5.49 -8.08 7.36
CA GLY A 42 -5.16 -8.09 8.79
C GLY A 42 -5.26 -9.46 9.46
N ASP A 43 -6.13 -10.33 8.94
CA ASP A 43 -6.42 -11.67 9.43
C ASP A 43 -6.56 -12.64 8.23
N PRO A 44 -6.32 -13.96 8.39
CA PRO A 44 -6.52 -14.93 7.31
C PRO A 44 -7.94 -14.87 6.73
N MET A 45 -8.07 -14.99 5.42
CA MET A 45 -9.38 -14.95 4.75
C MET A 45 -10.31 -16.06 5.22
N GLN A 46 -9.80 -17.25 5.57
CA GLN A 46 -10.63 -18.31 6.15
C GLN A 46 -11.33 -17.90 7.45
N LYS A 47 -10.73 -17.01 8.24
CA LYS A 47 -11.34 -16.46 9.46
C LYS A 47 -12.37 -15.38 9.12
N LEU A 48 -12.09 -14.57 8.11
CA LEU A 48 -12.94 -13.44 7.70
C LEU A 48 -14.14 -13.85 6.84
N LYS A 49 -14.02 -14.94 6.07
CA LYS A 49 -15.07 -15.54 5.24
C LYS A 49 -15.05 -17.07 5.40
N PRO A 50 -15.55 -17.61 6.53
CA PRO A 50 -15.57 -19.05 6.76
C PRO A 50 -16.31 -19.80 5.65
N GLY A 51 -15.75 -20.92 5.20
CA GLY A 51 -16.35 -21.77 4.16
C GLY A 51 -16.05 -21.36 2.72
N VAL A 52 -15.45 -20.18 2.49
CA VAL A 52 -14.99 -19.74 1.16
C VAL A 52 -13.50 -20.02 1.02
N PRO A 53 -13.01 -20.59 -0.10
CA PRO A 53 -11.58 -20.74 -0.33
C PRO A 53 -10.85 -19.38 -0.23
N PRO A 54 -9.63 -19.32 0.36
CA PRO A 54 -8.85 -18.10 0.43
C PRO A 54 -8.72 -17.39 -0.92
N LEU A 55 -8.34 -18.12 -1.96
CA LEU A 55 -8.12 -17.56 -3.29
C LEU A 55 -9.32 -16.74 -3.78
N ASP A 56 -10.52 -17.33 -3.71
CA ASP A 56 -11.76 -16.69 -4.15
C ASP A 56 -12.06 -15.46 -3.27
N SER A 57 -11.85 -15.59 -1.96
CA SER A 57 -12.02 -14.49 -1.00
C SER A 57 -11.14 -13.27 -1.32
N TYR A 58 -9.88 -13.48 -1.74
CA TYR A 58 -8.98 -12.40 -2.15
C TYR A 58 -9.39 -11.76 -3.49
N GLN A 59 -9.95 -12.53 -4.42
CA GLN A 59 -10.39 -12.02 -5.73
C GLN A 59 -11.61 -11.10 -5.65
N GLU A 60 -12.41 -11.27 -4.59
CA GLU A 60 -13.64 -10.53 -4.31
C GLU A 60 -13.46 -9.30 -3.41
N ILE A 61 -12.24 -8.98 -2.97
CA ILE A 61 -12.05 -7.82 -2.08
C ILE A 61 -12.49 -6.54 -2.83
N PRO A 62 -13.44 -5.76 -2.28
CA PRO A 62 -13.98 -4.58 -2.96
C PRO A 62 -12.93 -3.47 -3.11
N LEU A 63 -13.19 -2.51 -4.00
CA LEU A 63 -12.34 -1.32 -4.15
C LEU A 63 -12.37 -0.45 -2.90
N ASP A 64 -13.58 -0.17 -2.44
CA ASP A 64 -13.89 0.79 -1.39
C ASP A 64 -15.17 0.36 -0.69
N LEU A 65 -15.37 0.86 0.53
CA LEU A 65 -16.60 0.69 1.28
C LEU A 65 -17.37 2.00 1.38
N PRO A 66 -18.70 1.95 1.47
CA PRO A 66 -19.52 3.12 1.76
C PRO A 66 -19.13 3.77 3.07
N PHE A 67 -19.08 5.11 3.03
CA PHE A 67 -18.90 5.95 4.21
C PHE A 67 -20.28 6.26 4.80
N GLY A 68 -20.64 5.64 5.91
CA GLY A 68 -21.98 5.81 6.48
C GLY A 68 -22.22 4.91 7.68
N GLU A 69 -23.28 5.21 8.44
CA GLU A 69 -23.60 4.61 9.74
C GLU A 69 -23.43 3.09 9.74
N ARG A 70 -22.68 2.61 10.75
CA ARG A 70 -22.52 1.19 11.04
C ARG A 70 -23.91 0.56 11.11
N LYS A 71 -24.35 -0.09 10.03
CA LYS A 71 -25.39 -1.10 10.17
C LYS A 71 -24.85 -2.13 11.17
N PRO A 72 -25.67 -2.66 12.08
CA PRO A 72 -25.24 -3.61 13.10
C PRO A 72 -24.76 -4.97 12.53
N ASN A 73 -24.56 -5.08 11.22
CA ASN A 73 -24.13 -6.30 10.58
C ASN A 73 -22.62 -6.54 10.84
N PRO A 74 -22.23 -7.66 11.46
CA PRO A 74 -20.86 -7.91 11.93
C PRO A 74 -19.84 -8.28 10.85
N PHE A 75 -20.21 -8.33 9.56
CA PHE A 75 -19.30 -8.66 8.45
C PHE A 75 -18.88 -7.42 7.65
N PRO A 76 -17.60 -7.33 7.23
CA PRO A 76 -16.69 -6.45 7.93
C PRO A 76 -16.10 -5.38 7.01
N LEU A 77 -15.45 -4.41 7.65
CA LEU A 77 -14.49 -3.49 7.04
C LEU A 77 -13.68 -4.16 5.93
N CYS A 78 -13.36 -3.42 4.86
CA CYS A 78 -12.60 -3.94 3.74
C CYS A 78 -11.34 -4.63 4.28
N PRO A 79 -11.15 -5.93 4.02
CA PRO A 79 -10.11 -6.70 4.69
C PRO A 79 -8.72 -6.28 4.22
N ARG A 80 -8.62 -5.61 3.05
CA ARG A 80 -7.38 -5.05 2.54
C ARG A 80 -6.86 -4.00 3.51
N VAL A 81 -5.66 -4.25 4.03
CA VAL A 81 -4.90 -3.29 4.81
C VAL A 81 -3.80 -2.68 3.97
N HIS A 82 -3.20 -3.47 3.06
CA HIS A 82 -2.10 -3.02 2.21
C HIS A 82 -1.96 -3.82 0.91
N GLN A 83 -1.01 -3.44 0.07
CA GLN A 83 -0.60 -4.18 -1.13
C GLN A 83 0.93 -4.23 -1.24
N LEU A 84 1.46 -5.40 -1.57
CA LEU A 84 2.85 -5.58 -1.99
C LEU A 84 2.96 -5.51 -3.51
N LEU A 85 4.13 -5.09 -3.97
CA LEU A 85 4.48 -5.04 -5.38
C LEU A 85 5.51 -6.12 -5.73
N LEU A 86 5.59 -6.44 -7.02
CA LEU A 86 6.62 -7.32 -7.56
C LEU A 86 8.03 -6.94 -7.06
N HIS A 87 8.82 -7.96 -6.73
CA HIS A 87 10.18 -7.88 -6.18
C HIS A 87 10.34 -7.34 -4.76
N GLU A 88 9.25 -7.03 -4.04
CA GLU A 88 9.39 -6.73 -2.62
C GLU A 88 9.81 -7.99 -1.86
N LYS A 89 10.86 -7.88 -1.03
CA LYS A 89 11.32 -8.96 -0.13
C LYS A 89 10.61 -8.82 1.21
N ILE A 90 10.15 -9.93 1.76
CA ILE A 90 9.37 -10.02 3.00
C ILE A 90 9.85 -11.17 3.88
N LEU A 91 9.49 -11.16 5.16
CA LEU A 91 9.73 -12.27 6.08
C LEU A 91 8.42 -13.05 6.30
N VAL A 92 8.39 -14.33 5.93
CA VAL A 92 7.30 -15.24 6.29
C VAL A 92 7.50 -15.70 7.73
N THR A 93 6.44 -15.62 8.55
CA THR A 93 6.48 -15.89 10.00
C THR A 93 5.45 -16.93 10.46
N ASP A 94 4.51 -17.31 9.60
CA ASP A 94 3.53 -18.38 9.83
C ASP A 94 2.97 -18.83 8.48
N GLU A 95 2.51 -20.07 8.39
CA GLU A 95 1.83 -20.62 7.21
C GLU A 95 0.55 -21.35 7.61
N ARG A 96 -0.54 -21.10 6.89
CA ARG A 96 -1.84 -21.75 7.12
C ARG A 96 -2.51 -22.05 5.78
N GLY A 97 -2.39 -23.30 5.34
CA GLY A 97 -2.98 -23.73 4.08
C GLY A 97 -2.46 -22.91 2.88
N GLN A 98 -3.34 -22.14 2.25
CA GLN A 98 -3.01 -21.30 1.09
C GLN A 98 -2.52 -19.89 1.46
N GLU A 99 -2.49 -19.56 2.75
CA GLU A 99 -2.12 -18.24 3.24
C GLU A 99 -0.84 -18.29 4.06
N VAL A 100 -0.10 -17.19 4.04
CA VAL A 100 1.11 -16.99 4.83
C VAL A 100 1.01 -15.68 5.58
N ARG A 101 1.55 -15.66 6.81
CA ARG A 101 1.71 -14.44 7.58
C ARG A 101 3.07 -13.86 7.30
N VAL A 102 3.10 -12.60 6.89
CA VAL A 102 4.30 -11.91 6.42
C VAL A 102 4.56 -10.65 7.22
N THR A 103 5.83 -10.34 7.45
CA THR A 103 6.32 -9.07 7.97
C THR A 103 6.97 -8.29 6.83
N ILE A 104 6.59 -7.02 6.66
CA ILE A 104 7.09 -6.16 5.58
C ILE A 104 8.04 -5.10 6.14
N PRO A 105 9.20 -4.85 5.50
CA PRO A 105 10.17 -3.89 6.02
C PRO A 105 9.93 -2.46 5.50
N ASN A 106 9.16 -2.30 4.43
CA ASN A 106 9.03 -1.05 3.69
C ASN A 106 8.08 -0.03 4.34
N LEU A 107 7.19 -0.45 5.23
CA LEU A 107 6.16 0.38 5.87
C LEU A 107 5.77 -0.22 7.23
N PHE A 108 5.25 0.62 8.12
CA PHE A 108 4.65 0.18 9.37
C PHE A 108 3.43 1.02 9.74
N PHE A 109 2.61 0.50 10.65
CA PHE A 109 1.53 1.26 11.27
C PHE A 109 1.57 1.16 12.79
N VAL A 110 0.96 2.13 13.47
CA VAL A 110 0.61 2.04 14.89
C VAL A 110 -0.89 2.15 15.06
N LEU A 111 -1.41 1.49 16.09
CA LEU A 111 -2.80 1.62 16.52
C LEU A 111 -2.92 2.77 17.53
N ARG A 112 -4.14 3.32 17.67
CA ARG A 112 -4.39 4.37 18.66
C ARG A 112 -4.04 3.87 20.07
N GLY A 113 -3.22 4.64 20.78
CA GLY A 113 -2.78 4.29 22.13
C GLY A 113 -1.62 3.29 22.18
N GLN A 114 -1.13 2.83 21.03
CA GLN A 114 0.05 1.97 20.93
C GLN A 114 1.24 2.74 20.35
N THR A 115 2.43 2.44 20.83
CA THR A 115 3.70 2.99 20.33
C THR A 115 4.48 1.98 19.49
N GLN A 116 4.18 0.69 19.62
CA GLN A 116 4.90 -0.36 18.92
C GLN A 116 4.49 -0.43 17.45
N PRO A 117 5.44 -0.29 16.51
CA PRO A 117 5.21 -0.52 15.09
C PRO A 117 4.65 -1.92 14.81
N GLN A 118 3.61 -1.98 13.99
CA GLN A 118 3.03 -3.19 13.43
C GLN A 118 3.35 -3.22 11.94
N CYS A 119 3.76 -4.38 11.44
CA CYS A 119 4.14 -4.58 10.05
C CYS A 119 3.81 -5.99 9.55
N THR A 120 2.87 -6.66 10.23
CA THR A 120 2.49 -8.04 9.99
C THR A 120 1.12 -8.13 9.31
N TYR A 121 1.02 -8.99 8.30
CA TYR A 121 -0.16 -9.15 7.45
C TYR A 121 -0.31 -10.59 6.99
N TRP A 122 -1.45 -10.92 6.39
CA TRP A 122 -1.67 -12.17 5.67
C TRP A 122 -1.77 -11.94 4.16
N THR A 123 -1.28 -12.89 3.38
CA THR A 123 -1.42 -12.91 1.92
C THR A 123 -1.47 -14.35 1.40
N LEU A 124 -1.77 -14.54 0.12
CA LEU A 124 -1.72 -15.86 -0.51
C LEU A 124 -0.27 -16.34 -0.70
N LYS A 125 0.00 -17.59 -0.33
CA LYS A 125 1.29 -18.25 -0.50
C LYS A 125 1.78 -18.25 -1.95
N LYS A 126 0.85 -18.38 -2.91
CA LYS A 126 1.18 -18.37 -4.36
C LYS A 126 1.77 -17.05 -4.86
N ASN A 127 1.65 -15.97 -4.09
CA ASN A 127 2.17 -14.65 -4.47
C ASN A 127 3.67 -14.51 -4.22
N ILE A 128 4.30 -15.50 -3.58
CA ILE A 128 5.68 -15.41 -3.10
C ILE A 128 6.51 -16.65 -3.46
N VAL A 129 7.82 -16.48 -3.52
CA VAL A 129 8.81 -17.56 -3.66
C VAL A 129 9.87 -17.40 -2.56
N PRO A 130 10.22 -18.46 -1.80
CA PRO A 130 11.27 -18.37 -0.78
C PRO A 130 12.63 -18.00 -1.39
N LEU A 131 13.33 -17.02 -0.82
CA LEU A 131 14.63 -16.58 -1.34
C LEU A 131 15.68 -17.68 -1.33
N ALA A 132 15.61 -18.61 -0.36
CA ALA A 132 16.50 -19.77 -0.27
C ALA A 132 16.42 -20.71 -1.49
N THR A 133 15.35 -20.61 -2.29
CA THR A 133 15.21 -21.39 -3.54
C THR A 133 15.83 -20.70 -4.75
N LEU A 134 16.26 -19.45 -4.61
CA LEU A 134 16.87 -18.67 -5.69
C LEU A 134 18.39 -18.88 -5.69
N SER A 135 18.99 -18.90 -6.88
CA SER A 135 20.45 -18.86 -6.99
C SER A 135 20.99 -17.51 -6.51
N GLN A 136 22.23 -17.48 -6.01
CA GLN A 136 22.91 -16.23 -5.64
C GLN A 136 22.97 -15.24 -6.82
N GLU A 137 23.16 -15.75 -8.05
CA GLU A 137 23.13 -14.94 -9.26
C GLU A 137 21.76 -14.28 -9.46
N THR A 138 20.67 -15.04 -9.26
CA THR A 138 19.30 -14.50 -9.34
C THR A 138 19.09 -13.43 -8.29
N GLU A 139 19.49 -13.69 -7.04
CA GLU A 139 19.29 -12.74 -5.96
C GLU A 139 20.05 -11.41 -6.18
N SER A 140 21.25 -11.47 -6.77
CA SER A 140 22.04 -10.28 -7.11
C SER A 140 21.38 -9.36 -8.14
N LYS A 141 20.39 -9.87 -8.89
CA LYS A 141 19.61 -9.15 -9.90
C LYS A 141 18.29 -8.62 -9.35
N LEU A 142 18.02 -8.78 -8.06
CA LEU A 142 16.83 -8.27 -7.39
C LEU A 142 17.15 -7.00 -6.59
N PRO A 143 16.20 -6.04 -6.50
CA PRO A 143 16.42 -4.82 -5.74
C PRO A 143 16.59 -5.12 -4.24
N GLU A 144 17.46 -4.36 -3.59
CA GLU A 144 17.56 -4.36 -2.12
C GLU A 144 16.27 -3.83 -1.48
N SER A 145 15.89 -4.39 -0.33
CA SER A 145 14.67 -4.01 0.39
C SER A 145 14.69 -2.57 0.89
N ILE A 146 13.57 -1.87 0.74
CA ILE A 146 13.31 -0.65 1.52
C ILE A 146 13.06 -1.09 2.97
N SER A 147 13.69 -0.43 3.94
CA SER A 147 13.55 -0.81 5.35
C SER A 147 13.43 0.40 6.27
N PHE A 148 12.31 0.50 6.98
CA PHE A 148 12.11 1.53 8.01
C PHE A 148 13.10 1.39 9.17
N ALA A 149 13.60 0.18 9.44
CA ALA A 149 14.62 -0.05 10.48
C ALA A 149 15.95 0.64 10.14
N THR A 150 16.31 0.67 8.85
CA THR A 150 17.53 1.36 8.39
C THR A 150 17.31 2.83 8.05
N LYS A 151 16.04 3.29 8.00
CA LYS A 151 15.61 4.60 7.50
C LYS A 151 16.20 4.97 6.12
N LYS A 152 16.51 3.97 5.29
CA LYS A 152 17.13 4.15 3.97
C LYS A 152 16.25 3.59 2.85
N ILE A 153 16.30 4.27 1.72
CA ILE A 153 15.76 3.79 0.45
C ILE A 153 16.97 3.48 -0.43
N PRO A 154 17.32 2.19 -0.62
CA PRO A 154 18.46 1.83 -1.45
C PRO A 154 18.29 2.34 -2.88
N ASN A 155 19.32 2.98 -3.42
CA ASN A 155 19.25 3.69 -4.69
C ASN A 155 20.45 3.38 -5.59
N GLY A 156 21.04 2.19 -5.47
CA GLY A 156 22.17 1.73 -6.30
C GLY A 156 21.80 1.60 -7.79
N ASN A 157 22.08 0.46 -8.42
CA ASN A 157 21.63 0.23 -9.81
C ASN A 157 20.13 -0.12 -9.88
N THR A 158 19.28 0.62 -9.18
CA THR A 158 17.85 0.36 -9.05
C THR A 158 17.02 1.51 -9.62
N ILE A 159 16.16 1.22 -10.59
CA ILE A 159 15.15 2.15 -11.11
C ILE A 159 13.78 1.77 -10.56
N SER A 160 12.88 2.74 -10.47
CA SER A 160 11.50 2.52 -10.03
C SER A 160 10.51 2.96 -11.11
N LEU A 161 9.40 2.25 -11.29
CA LEU A 161 8.34 2.68 -12.19
C LEU A 161 7.51 3.82 -11.59
N ILE A 162 7.25 4.85 -12.38
CA ILE A 162 6.31 5.95 -12.04
C ILE A 162 4.97 5.83 -12.78
N TYR A 163 4.91 4.95 -13.78
CA TYR A 163 3.69 4.59 -14.51
C TYR A 163 3.69 3.07 -14.76
N PRO A 164 2.49 2.46 -14.94
CA PRO A 164 2.40 1.06 -15.32
C PRO A 164 3.14 0.76 -16.63
N VAL A 165 3.75 -0.42 -16.70
CA VAL A 165 4.40 -0.93 -17.91
C VAL A 165 4.02 -2.40 -18.10
N THR A 166 3.46 -2.73 -19.25
CA THR A 166 3.26 -4.12 -19.67
C THR A 166 4.49 -4.59 -20.42
N ASP A 167 5.13 -5.63 -19.90
CA ASP A 167 6.24 -6.28 -20.58
C ASP A 167 5.71 -7.29 -21.61
N PRO A 168 6.11 -7.18 -22.89
CA PRO A 168 5.61 -8.08 -23.93
C PRO A 168 6.13 -9.51 -23.81
N ILE A 169 7.24 -9.74 -23.09
CA ILE A 169 7.85 -11.07 -22.96
C ILE A 169 7.10 -11.91 -21.92
N THR A 170 6.91 -11.37 -20.73
CA THR A 170 6.21 -12.03 -19.62
C THR A 170 4.69 -11.86 -19.69
N GLY A 171 4.20 -10.91 -20.50
CA GLY A 171 2.78 -10.49 -20.50
C GLY A 171 2.35 -9.77 -19.22
N MET A 172 3.28 -9.56 -18.28
CA MET A 172 2.98 -9.00 -16.96
C MET A 172 2.86 -7.47 -17.05
N THR A 173 1.83 -6.91 -16.42
CA THR A 173 1.71 -5.46 -16.23
C THR A 173 2.22 -5.08 -14.85
N PHE A 174 3.37 -4.41 -14.80
CA PHE A 174 3.99 -3.95 -13.56
C PHE A 174 3.29 -2.68 -13.05
N SER A 175 3.21 -2.56 -11.72
CA SER A 175 2.66 -1.38 -11.07
C SER A 175 3.68 -0.24 -11.03
N ALA A 176 3.23 1.01 -11.04
CA ALA A 176 4.04 2.09 -10.51
C ALA A 176 4.45 1.76 -9.05
N GLY A 177 5.67 2.10 -8.66
CA GLY A 177 6.29 1.68 -7.41
C GLY A 177 7.19 0.45 -7.53
N THR A 178 7.01 -0.41 -8.54
CA THR A 178 7.86 -1.60 -8.73
C THR A 178 9.30 -1.19 -9.01
N ARG A 179 10.25 -1.85 -8.34
CA ARG A 179 11.69 -1.58 -8.41
C ARG A 179 12.41 -2.68 -9.18
N PHE A 180 13.40 -2.29 -9.96
CA PHE A 180 14.18 -3.19 -10.80
C PHE A 180 15.65 -2.85 -10.71
N VAL A 181 16.51 -3.86 -10.59
CA VAL A 181 17.93 -3.70 -10.88
C VAL A 181 18.09 -3.55 -12.39
N TYR A 182 18.86 -2.56 -12.82
CA TYR A 182 19.15 -2.32 -14.24
C TYR A 182 20.64 -2.38 -14.52
N GLU A 183 20.99 -2.56 -15.79
CA GLU A 183 22.38 -2.56 -16.27
C GLU A 183 22.71 -1.22 -16.94
N PRO A 184 23.50 -0.33 -16.28
CA PRO A 184 23.83 0.96 -16.86
C PRO A 184 24.55 0.85 -18.21
N ALA A 185 25.43 -0.14 -18.36
CA ALA A 185 26.21 -0.36 -19.58
C ALA A 185 25.37 -0.74 -20.80
N LEU A 186 24.19 -1.34 -20.59
CA LEU A 186 23.29 -1.77 -21.67
C LEU A 186 22.07 -0.85 -21.83
N THR A 187 22.02 0.25 -21.07
CA THR A 187 20.94 1.22 -21.13
C THR A 187 21.08 2.07 -22.40
N THR A 188 20.00 2.20 -23.15
CA THR A 188 19.95 2.99 -24.39
C THR A 188 19.48 4.42 -24.12
N LYS A 189 19.36 5.24 -25.18
CA LYS A 189 18.77 6.58 -25.08
C LYS A 189 17.36 6.56 -24.48
N ASN A 190 16.53 5.58 -24.87
CA ASN A 190 15.09 5.57 -24.55
C ASN A 190 14.66 4.49 -23.55
N TYR A 191 15.51 3.50 -23.29
CA TYR A 191 15.17 2.34 -22.46
C TYR A 191 16.25 2.03 -21.44
N TYR A 192 15.83 1.61 -20.26
CA TYR A 192 16.66 0.85 -19.33
C TYR A 192 16.54 -0.64 -19.64
N LEU A 193 17.65 -1.38 -19.56
CA LEU A 193 17.64 -2.84 -19.57
C LEU A 193 17.67 -3.32 -18.12
N ALA A 194 16.59 -3.97 -17.68
CA ALA A 194 16.36 -4.30 -16.29
C ALA A 194 16.02 -5.78 -16.09
N TYR A 195 16.13 -6.24 -14.85
CA TYR A 195 15.93 -7.63 -14.49
C TYR A 195 14.57 -7.88 -13.84
N VAL A 196 13.85 -8.89 -14.32
CA VAL A 196 12.60 -9.37 -13.73
C VAL A 196 12.69 -10.85 -13.42
N TYR A 197 12.24 -11.25 -12.24
CA TYR A 197 12.08 -12.66 -11.91
C TYR A 197 10.71 -13.15 -12.38
N ASP A 198 10.70 -14.11 -13.29
CA ASP A 198 9.48 -14.77 -13.76
C ASP A 198 9.32 -16.11 -13.04
N ALA A 199 8.29 -16.20 -12.20
CA ALA A 199 7.98 -17.41 -11.43
C ALA A 199 7.44 -18.56 -12.29
N GLN A 200 6.93 -18.31 -13.50
CA GLN A 200 6.47 -19.39 -14.40
C GLN A 200 7.66 -20.14 -14.99
N THR A 201 8.68 -19.40 -15.43
CA THR A 201 9.92 -19.98 -15.98
C THR A 201 10.99 -20.24 -14.93
N VAL A 202 10.79 -19.77 -13.69
CA VAL A 202 11.73 -19.84 -12.57
C VAL A 202 13.09 -19.24 -12.95
N ARG A 203 13.07 -18.14 -13.71
CA ARG A 203 14.27 -17.51 -14.29
C ARG A 203 14.20 -16.00 -14.19
N VAL A 204 15.38 -15.39 -14.08
CA VAL A 204 15.53 -13.95 -14.28
C VAL A 204 15.62 -13.65 -15.77
N GLN A 205 14.74 -12.77 -16.24
CA GLN A 205 14.69 -12.28 -17.61
C GLN A 205 15.19 -10.84 -17.68
N LYS A 206 15.76 -10.47 -18.83
CA LYS A 206 16.07 -9.08 -19.14
C LYS A 206 14.89 -8.46 -19.90
N ILE A 207 14.41 -7.32 -19.41
CA ILE A 207 13.28 -6.58 -19.97
C ILE A 207 13.69 -5.15 -20.31
N SER A 208 13.02 -4.56 -21.30
CA SER A 208 13.24 -3.18 -21.71
C SER A 208 12.20 -2.24 -21.11
N LEU A 209 12.61 -1.36 -20.19
CA LEU A 209 11.73 -0.42 -19.52
C LEU A 209 11.89 0.99 -20.12
N PRO A 210 10.82 1.63 -20.65
CA PRO A 210 10.91 2.97 -21.21
C PRO A 210 11.30 4.01 -20.16
N LYS A 211 12.37 4.80 -20.40
CA LYS A 211 12.86 5.80 -19.43
C LYS A 211 11.81 6.79 -18.97
N LYS A 212 10.87 7.17 -19.85
CA LYS A 212 9.76 8.09 -19.53
C LYS A 212 8.79 7.56 -18.45
N TYR A 213 8.82 6.26 -18.17
CA TYR A 213 8.00 5.62 -17.14
C TYR A 213 8.81 5.21 -15.92
N CYS A 214 10.09 5.56 -15.87
CA CYS A 214 10.99 5.20 -14.79
C CYS A 214 11.52 6.46 -14.09
N MET A 215 11.75 6.33 -12.79
CA MET A 215 12.48 7.29 -11.99
C MET A 215 13.82 6.66 -11.60
N PRO A 216 14.94 7.11 -12.21
CA PRO A 216 16.26 6.65 -11.81
C PRO A 216 16.67 7.25 -10.46
N PRO A 217 17.61 6.59 -9.78
CA PRO A 217 18.17 7.12 -8.56
C PRO A 217 18.93 8.40 -8.88
N ALA A 218 18.88 9.37 -7.96
CA ALA A 218 19.58 10.63 -8.16
C ALA A 218 20.09 11.20 -6.82
N PRO A 219 21.34 11.70 -6.76
CA PRO A 219 21.89 12.33 -5.57
C PRO A 219 21.26 13.71 -5.36
N LEU A 220 20.03 13.72 -4.84
CA LEU A 220 19.26 14.92 -4.56
C LEU A 220 19.31 15.25 -3.07
N ASP A 221 19.41 16.55 -2.76
CA ASP A 221 19.10 17.08 -1.44
C ASP A 221 17.60 16.93 -1.09
N SER A 222 17.26 17.09 0.19
CA SER A 222 15.89 16.94 0.71
C SER A 222 14.88 17.85 0.00
N THR A 223 15.24 19.10 -0.28
CA THR A 223 14.38 20.06 -0.99
C THR A 223 14.05 19.59 -2.41
N LYS A 224 15.04 19.12 -3.17
CA LYS A 224 14.81 18.57 -4.52
C LYS A 224 14.01 17.27 -4.49
N LYS A 225 14.18 16.43 -3.46
CA LYS A 225 13.36 15.24 -3.25
C LYS A 225 11.89 15.59 -2.98
N ILE A 226 11.62 16.59 -2.13
CA ILE A 226 10.24 17.09 -1.91
C ILE A 226 9.66 17.66 -3.21
N LYS A 227 10.42 18.45 -3.97
CA LYS A 227 9.95 18.98 -5.26
C LYS A 227 9.61 17.86 -6.24
N ARG A 228 10.43 16.81 -6.30
CA ARG A 228 10.19 15.60 -7.11
C ARG A 228 8.93 14.85 -6.66
N PHE A 229 8.73 14.73 -5.35
CA PHE A 229 7.52 14.15 -4.74
C PHE A 229 6.25 14.89 -5.16
N VAL A 230 6.21 16.21 -4.99
CA VAL A 230 5.06 17.03 -5.40
C VAL A 230 4.83 16.95 -6.91
N SER A 231 5.91 16.97 -7.72
CA SER A 231 5.80 16.84 -9.17
C SER A 231 5.21 15.51 -9.63
N LEU A 232 5.58 14.41 -8.96
CA LEU A 232 5.02 13.08 -9.23
C LEU A 232 3.53 13.02 -8.87
N LEU A 233 3.14 13.59 -7.73
CA LEU A 233 1.73 13.69 -7.33
C LEU A 233 0.91 14.48 -8.35
N HIS A 234 1.41 15.62 -8.84
CA HIS A 234 0.78 16.37 -9.93
C HIS A 234 0.60 15.50 -11.18
N ALA A 235 1.63 14.77 -11.57
CA ALA A 235 1.60 13.90 -12.75
C ALA A 235 0.59 12.74 -12.62
N TRP A 236 0.30 12.29 -11.40
CA TRP A 236 -0.72 11.28 -11.10
C TRP A 236 -2.13 11.86 -10.96
N ALA A 237 -2.27 13.09 -10.44
CA ALA A 237 -3.55 13.78 -10.35
C ALA A 237 -4.07 14.29 -11.71
N HIS A 238 -3.15 14.62 -12.63
CA HIS A 238 -3.45 15.23 -13.94
C HIS A 238 -3.16 14.29 -15.13
N LEU A 239 -3.57 13.02 -15.03
CA LEU A 239 -3.46 12.09 -16.15
C LEU A 239 -4.27 12.59 -17.35
N LYS A 240 -3.68 12.57 -18.55
CA LYS A 240 -4.34 13.02 -19.79
C LYS A 240 -5.63 12.25 -20.11
N HIS A 241 -5.69 10.96 -19.77
CA HIS A 241 -6.84 10.08 -20.02
C HIS A 241 -7.04 9.18 -18.80
N GLY A 242 -8.22 9.24 -18.20
CA GLY A 242 -8.58 8.48 -16.99
C GLY A 242 -8.00 9.06 -15.71
N SER A 243 -8.10 8.30 -14.63
CA SER A 243 -7.56 8.65 -13.31
C SER A 243 -7.04 7.42 -12.57
N ILE A 244 -6.29 7.62 -11.50
CA ILE A 244 -5.96 6.53 -10.58
C ILE A 244 -7.11 6.39 -9.58
N ALA A 245 -7.70 5.21 -9.49
CA ALA A 245 -8.83 4.96 -8.60
C ALA A 245 -8.40 5.06 -7.12
N TYR A 246 -9.33 5.47 -6.27
CA TYR A 246 -9.20 5.23 -4.84
C TYR A 246 -9.45 3.76 -4.56
N VAL A 247 -8.56 3.14 -3.79
CA VAL A 247 -8.70 1.76 -3.33
C VAL A 247 -8.34 1.70 -1.86
N TRP A 248 -9.27 1.26 -1.02
CA TRP A 248 -9.05 1.10 0.42
C TRP A 248 -7.92 0.12 0.68
N GLY A 249 -6.87 0.54 1.38
CA GLY A 249 -5.65 -0.26 1.59
C GLY A 249 -4.75 -0.37 0.35
N GLY A 250 -5.10 0.30 -0.75
CA GLY A 250 -4.39 0.20 -2.03
C GLY A 250 -3.04 0.92 -2.02
N ARG A 251 -2.03 0.29 -2.63
CA ARG A 251 -0.69 0.84 -2.94
C ARG A 251 -0.34 0.65 -4.43
N SER A 252 -1.38 0.43 -5.21
CA SER A 252 -1.46 0.07 -6.62
C SER A 252 -1.40 1.16 -7.68
N PHE A 253 -0.69 1.00 -8.79
CA PHE A 253 -1.13 1.61 -10.05
C PHE A 253 -0.67 0.78 -11.26
N THR A 254 -1.54 -0.09 -11.77
CA THR A 254 -1.30 -0.94 -12.96
C THR A 254 -2.12 -0.51 -14.19
N SER A 255 -3.18 0.25 -14.01
CA SER A 255 -3.98 0.76 -15.12
C SER A 255 -4.69 2.06 -14.75
N LYS A 256 -4.95 2.87 -15.77
CA LYS A 256 -5.77 4.08 -15.62
C LYS A 256 -7.23 3.65 -15.63
N ASN A 257 -8.03 4.21 -14.74
CA ASN A 257 -9.46 4.02 -14.75
C ASN A 257 -10.12 5.11 -15.63
N ASN A 258 -10.73 4.69 -16.74
CA ASN A 258 -11.54 5.55 -17.60
C ASN A 258 -13.05 5.43 -17.30
N ASN A 259 -13.44 4.43 -16.50
CA ASN A 259 -14.84 4.08 -16.31
C ASN A 259 -15.41 4.84 -15.11
N VAL A 260 -16.71 5.14 -15.21
CA VAL A 260 -17.48 5.60 -14.05
C VAL A 260 -17.56 4.44 -13.06
N LEU A 261 -17.13 4.70 -11.84
CA LEU A 261 -17.22 3.74 -10.74
C LEU A 261 -18.70 3.55 -10.38
N LEU A 262 -19.15 2.30 -10.30
CA LEU A 262 -20.55 1.97 -10.00
C LEU A 262 -20.71 1.67 -8.52
N ARG A 263 -21.80 2.20 -7.94
CA ARG A 263 -22.29 1.79 -6.63
C ARG A 263 -23.14 0.54 -6.82
N VAL A 264 -22.76 -0.55 -6.17
CA VAL A 264 -23.47 -1.83 -6.18
C VAL A 264 -24.05 -2.08 -4.80
N ILE A 265 -25.29 -2.57 -4.75
CA ILE A 265 -25.96 -2.99 -3.52
C ILE A 265 -26.30 -4.47 -3.70
N ASP A 266 -25.67 -5.34 -2.91
CA ASP A 266 -25.91 -6.78 -2.91
C ASP A 266 -26.08 -7.27 -1.47
N ASN A 267 -27.13 -8.05 -1.18
CA ASN A 267 -27.42 -8.58 0.16
C ASN A 267 -27.30 -7.53 1.29
N GLU A 268 -27.87 -6.33 1.06
CA GLU A 268 -27.79 -5.16 1.94
C GLU A 268 -26.40 -4.54 2.16
N GLN A 269 -25.36 -5.08 1.51
CA GLN A 269 -24.01 -4.54 1.48
C GLN A 269 -23.85 -3.64 0.28
N GLU A 270 -23.49 -2.39 0.54
CA GLU A 270 -23.08 -1.47 -0.50
C GLU A 270 -21.56 -1.57 -0.68
N HIS A 271 -21.12 -1.58 -1.93
CA HIS A 271 -19.71 -1.50 -2.30
C HIS A 271 -19.57 -0.83 -3.66
N TYR A 272 -18.32 -0.52 -4.04
CA TYR A 272 -18.04 0.10 -5.33
C TYR A 272 -17.20 -0.80 -6.23
N THR A 273 -17.51 -0.81 -7.53
CA THR A 273 -16.83 -1.59 -8.56
C THR A 273 -16.48 -0.75 -9.78
N ILE A 274 -15.46 -1.18 -10.52
CA ILE A 274 -15.20 -0.69 -11.88
C ILE A 274 -15.93 -1.63 -12.85
N PRO A 275 -16.77 -1.12 -13.77
CA PRO A 275 -17.36 -1.93 -14.83
C PRO A 275 -16.32 -2.79 -15.54
N ASP A 276 -16.68 -4.05 -15.82
CA ASP A 276 -15.84 -5.02 -16.54
C ASP A 276 -14.53 -5.41 -15.85
N GLN A 277 -14.35 -5.00 -14.58
CA GLN A 277 -13.16 -5.34 -13.83
C GLN A 277 -13.15 -6.83 -13.49
N GLN A 278 -12.15 -7.52 -14.02
CA GLN A 278 -11.95 -8.93 -13.78
C GLN A 278 -11.70 -9.23 -12.27
N PRO A 279 -12.03 -10.45 -11.82
CA PRO A 279 -11.65 -10.93 -10.49
C PRO A 279 -10.15 -10.80 -10.25
N GLY A 280 -9.75 -10.41 -9.04
CA GLY A 280 -8.34 -10.25 -8.68
C GLY A 280 -8.00 -8.95 -7.96
N PRO A 281 -6.70 -8.74 -7.67
CA PRO A 281 -6.23 -7.57 -6.93
C PRO A 281 -6.66 -6.26 -7.60
N LYS A 282 -7.12 -5.32 -6.78
CA LYS A 282 -7.65 -4.05 -7.28
C LYS A 282 -6.57 -2.99 -7.23
N SER A 283 -6.30 -2.32 -8.34
CA SER A 283 -5.22 -1.32 -8.41
C SER A 283 -5.71 0.10 -8.12
N GLY A 284 -5.01 0.79 -7.25
CA GLY A 284 -5.23 2.19 -6.89
C GLY A 284 -4.58 2.52 -5.55
N PHE A 285 -4.81 3.75 -5.07
CA PHE A 285 -4.22 4.24 -3.82
C PHE A 285 -5.28 4.54 -2.76
N ASP A 286 -4.98 4.22 -1.51
CA ASP A 286 -5.59 4.92 -0.37
C ASP A 286 -4.86 6.24 -0.08
N CYS A 287 -5.43 7.09 0.77
CA CYS A 287 -4.90 8.44 1.04
C CYS A 287 -3.45 8.43 1.56
N SER A 288 -3.14 7.53 2.50
CA SER A 288 -1.80 7.40 3.09
C SER A 288 -0.79 6.74 2.16
N SER A 289 -1.21 5.74 1.39
CA SER A 289 -0.32 4.95 0.53
C SER A 289 0.02 5.70 -0.74
N LEU A 290 -0.83 6.63 -1.20
CA LEU A 290 -0.47 7.62 -2.23
C LEU A 290 0.79 8.39 -1.79
N ILE A 291 0.75 8.95 -0.58
CA ILE A 291 1.85 9.74 0.00
C ILE A 291 3.09 8.86 0.16
N ALA A 292 2.94 7.71 0.81
CA ALA A 292 4.06 6.81 1.07
C ALA A 292 4.75 6.34 -0.23
N THR A 293 3.98 5.98 -1.26
CA THR A 293 4.53 5.50 -2.53
C THR A 293 5.25 6.61 -3.27
N ALA A 294 4.62 7.79 -3.42
CA ALA A 294 5.25 8.91 -4.10
C ALA A 294 6.51 9.40 -3.37
N ALA A 295 6.50 9.39 -2.02
CA ALA A 295 7.65 9.75 -1.20
C ALA A 295 8.80 8.75 -1.38
N GLN A 296 8.51 7.44 -1.33
CA GLN A 296 9.50 6.39 -1.53
C GLN A 296 10.11 6.43 -2.94
N LEU A 297 9.29 6.65 -3.98
CA LEU A 297 9.78 6.85 -5.35
C LEU A 297 10.72 8.05 -5.46
N SER A 298 10.44 9.10 -4.69
CA SER A 298 11.26 10.32 -4.61
C SER A 298 12.43 10.22 -3.62
N GLU A 299 12.74 9.01 -3.14
CA GLU A 299 13.79 8.72 -2.17
C GLU A 299 13.68 9.50 -0.84
N ILE A 300 12.45 9.82 -0.42
CA ILE A 300 12.13 10.39 0.89
C ILE A 300 11.88 9.22 1.86
N PRO A 301 12.56 9.11 3.02
CA PRO A 301 12.47 7.99 3.96
C PRO A 301 11.15 8.01 4.75
N TYR A 302 10.03 7.90 4.03
CA TYR A 302 8.67 7.92 4.57
C TYR A 302 8.14 6.49 4.68
N PHE A 303 7.74 6.09 5.89
CA PHE A 303 7.38 4.71 6.20
C PHE A 303 5.99 4.54 6.86
N PHE A 304 5.16 5.58 6.86
CA PHE A 304 3.93 5.61 7.66
C PHE A 304 2.72 5.10 6.84
N LYS A 305 2.17 3.95 7.25
CA LYS A 305 1.09 3.28 6.50
C LYS A 305 -0.31 3.84 6.73
N ASN A 306 -0.58 4.47 7.88
CA ASN A 306 -1.90 4.99 8.22
C ASN A 306 -1.83 6.38 8.89
N THR A 307 -2.97 7.06 8.97
CA THR A 307 -3.07 8.42 9.54
C THR A 307 -2.63 8.50 10.99
N THR A 308 -2.88 7.47 11.79
CA THR A 308 -2.43 7.41 13.19
C THR A 308 -0.90 7.45 13.28
N THR A 309 -0.23 6.70 12.41
CA THR A 309 1.23 6.64 12.33
C THR A 309 1.80 7.97 11.87
N ILE A 310 1.16 8.60 10.89
CA ILE A 310 1.53 9.95 10.44
C ILE A 310 1.49 10.93 11.61
N SER A 311 0.40 10.93 12.39
CA SER A 311 0.26 11.81 13.55
C SER A 311 1.26 11.52 14.67
N SER A 312 1.73 10.28 14.80
CA SER A 312 2.68 9.90 15.86
C SER A 312 4.14 10.15 15.50
N TYR A 313 4.50 10.16 14.21
CA TYR A 313 5.90 10.17 13.78
C TYR A 313 6.30 11.41 12.97
N LEU A 314 5.38 12.10 12.31
CA LEU A 314 5.72 13.39 11.72
C LEU A 314 5.67 14.49 12.77
N ARG A 315 6.59 15.45 12.66
CA ARG A 315 6.59 16.65 13.48
C ARG A 315 5.44 17.57 13.04
N PRO A 316 4.55 17.97 13.98
CA PRO A 316 3.56 19.00 13.70
C PRO A 316 4.23 20.32 13.31
N LEU A 317 3.53 21.12 12.50
CA LEU A 317 3.90 22.48 12.18
C LEU A 317 3.92 23.31 13.47
N LYS A 318 5.08 23.90 13.79
CA LYS A 318 5.26 24.74 14.98
C LYS A 318 4.70 26.14 14.75
N LYS A 319 4.45 26.85 15.84
CA LYS A 319 4.08 28.28 15.79
C LYS A 319 5.22 29.07 15.12
N GLY A 320 4.89 29.86 14.10
CA GLY A 320 5.85 30.68 13.35
C GLY A 320 6.55 29.96 12.19
N GLU A 321 6.26 28.66 11.95
CA GLU A 321 6.68 27.99 10.73
C GLU A 321 5.63 28.17 9.63
N ASP A 322 6.09 28.36 8.40
CA ASP A 322 5.23 28.42 7.22
C ASP A 322 4.94 27.02 6.65
N LEU A 323 3.77 26.89 6.03
CA LEU A 323 3.44 25.75 5.18
C LEU A 323 4.25 25.78 3.89
N GLU A 324 4.72 24.62 3.46
CA GLU A 324 5.46 24.41 2.22
C GLU A 324 4.75 23.40 1.32
N ALA A 325 5.03 23.45 0.01
CA ALA A 325 4.58 22.41 -0.90
C ALA A 325 5.20 21.06 -0.50
N GLY A 326 4.37 20.03 -0.38
CA GLY A 326 4.73 18.70 0.11
C GLY A 326 4.35 18.46 1.57
N ASP A 327 4.04 19.49 2.35
CA ASP A 327 3.57 19.33 3.74
C ASP A 327 2.22 18.59 3.79
N ILE A 328 1.96 17.93 4.92
CA ILE A 328 0.85 17.01 5.08
C ILE A 328 -0.26 17.67 5.91
N ILE A 329 -1.49 17.62 5.39
CA ILE A 329 -2.70 18.02 6.10
C ILE A 329 -3.39 16.75 6.58
N LEU A 330 -3.73 16.68 7.86
CA LEU A 330 -4.47 15.57 8.45
C LEU A 330 -5.74 16.08 9.10
N THR A 331 -6.88 15.48 8.78
CA THR A 331 -8.15 15.75 9.46
C THR A 331 -8.43 14.68 10.49
N THR A 332 -9.02 15.06 11.62
CA THR A 332 -9.51 14.10 12.63
C THR A 332 -11.03 14.05 12.61
N LYS A 333 -11.60 12.84 12.64
CA LYS A 333 -13.05 12.58 12.64
C LYS A 333 -13.79 13.22 11.43
N PRO A 334 -13.66 12.64 10.22
CA PRO A 334 -12.95 11.41 9.90
C PRO A 334 -11.46 11.60 9.67
N ASN A 335 -10.70 10.52 9.89
CA ASN A 335 -9.27 10.50 9.62
C ASN A 335 -9.03 10.51 8.11
N HIS A 336 -8.26 11.48 7.65
CA HIS A 336 -7.87 11.58 6.24
C HIS A 336 -6.59 12.38 6.11
N VAL A 337 -5.81 12.13 5.05
CA VAL A 337 -4.56 12.86 4.78
C VAL A 337 -4.51 13.37 3.35
N MET A 338 -3.98 14.58 3.20
CA MET A 338 -3.79 15.30 1.94
C MET A 338 -2.39 15.92 1.90
N VAL A 339 -1.94 16.33 0.72
CA VAL A 339 -0.66 16.99 0.50
C VAL A 339 -0.88 18.42 0.00
N VAL A 340 -0.17 19.39 0.56
CA VAL A 340 -0.10 20.75 0.03
C VAL A 340 0.60 20.72 -1.33
N SER A 341 -0.11 21.04 -2.42
CA SER A 341 0.40 20.87 -3.78
C SER A 341 0.79 22.17 -4.47
N ASP A 342 0.07 23.26 -4.22
CA ASP A 342 0.35 24.60 -4.74
C ASP A 342 -0.15 25.66 -3.74
N LEU A 343 0.78 26.33 -3.06
CA LEU A 343 0.45 27.38 -2.09
C LEU A 343 -0.16 28.62 -2.72
N LYS A 344 0.24 28.96 -3.95
CA LYS A 344 -0.22 30.18 -4.66
C LYS A 344 -1.63 30.01 -5.19
N LYS A 345 -1.98 28.81 -5.64
CA LYS A 345 -3.33 28.47 -6.11
C LYS A 345 -4.22 27.86 -5.03
N HIS A 346 -3.69 27.74 -3.80
CA HIS A 346 -4.36 27.12 -2.66
C HIS A 346 -4.92 25.72 -2.97
N LYS A 347 -4.10 24.85 -3.55
CA LYS A 347 -4.51 23.51 -3.98
C LYS A 347 -3.84 22.40 -3.19
N LEU A 348 -4.60 21.32 -2.98
CA LEU A 348 -4.14 20.09 -2.35
C LEU A 348 -4.33 18.87 -3.27
N ILE A 349 -3.56 17.82 -3.00
CA ILE A 349 -3.68 16.50 -3.66
C ILE A 349 -4.03 15.43 -2.61
N GLU A 350 -4.91 14.51 -3.00
CA GLU A 350 -5.32 13.37 -2.19
C GLU A 350 -5.83 12.21 -3.06
N ALA A 351 -5.89 11.01 -2.48
CA ALA A 351 -6.72 9.93 -2.97
C ALA A 351 -7.99 9.90 -2.11
N ARG A 352 -9.16 10.08 -2.73
CA ARG A 352 -10.43 10.26 -1.99
C ARG A 352 -11.48 9.22 -2.36
N THR A 353 -12.13 8.65 -1.32
CA THR A 353 -13.20 7.64 -1.42
C THR A 353 -14.35 8.07 -2.33
N LEU A 354 -15.00 7.08 -2.92
CA LEU A 354 -16.19 7.24 -3.75
C LEU A 354 -17.39 7.78 -2.99
N ALA A 355 -17.52 7.42 -1.72
CA ALA A 355 -18.62 7.89 -0.88
C ALA A 355 -18.66 9.42 -0.72
N HIS A 356 -17.55 10.11 -1.05
CA HIS A 356 -17.46 11.57 -1.04
C HIS A 356 -17.70 12.21 -2.43
N GLY A 357 -17.98 11.39 -3.45
CA GLY A 357 -18.24 11.81 -4.83
C GLY A 357 -17.02 11.84 -5.76
N TYR A 358 -15.83 11.44 -5.28
CA TYR A 358 -14.57 11.55 -6.04
C TYR A 358 -14.06 10.21 -6.56
N GLY A 359 -13.70 9.28 -5.66
CA GLY A 359 -13.25 7.93 -6.01
C GLY A 359 -11.90 7.81 -6.71
N LYS A 360 -11.03 8.80 -6.58
CA LYS A 360 -9.78 8.88 -7.35
C LYS A 360 -8.70 9.71 -6.66
N VAL A 361 -7.49 9.63 -7.22
CA VAL A 361 -6.44 10.62 -7.02
C VAL A 361 -6.76 11.88 -7.82
N HIS A 362 -6.69 13.04 -7.17
CA HIS A 362 -7.00 14.33 -7.80
C HIS A 362 -6.26 15.49 -7.13
N GLU A 363 -6.29 16.64 -7.80
CA GLU A 363 -5.87 17.94 -7.26
C GLU A 363 -7.08 18.87 -7.25
N ILE A 364 -7.39 19.48 -6.11
CA ILE A 364 -8.51 20.42 -5.96
C ILE A 364 -8.11 21.66 -5.15
N PRO A 365 -8.76 22.82 -5.38
CA PRO A 365 -8.68 23.97 -4.49
C PRO A 365 -9.15 23.63 -3.07
N ILE A 366 -8.52 24.23 -2.06
CA ILE A 366 -8.87 24.01 -0.65
C ILE A 366 -10.32 24.39 -0.31
N GLN A 367 -10.89 25.37 -1.02
CA GLN A 367 -12.29 25.77 -0.86
C GLN A 367 -13.30 24.72 -1.34
N GLU A 368 -12.89 23.79 -2.19
CA GLU A 368 -13.72 22.64 -2.58
C GLU A 368 -13.63 21.50 -1.56
N GLU A 369 -12.61 21.54 -0.69
CA GLU A 369 -12.40 20.55 0.37
C GLU A 369 -13.04 20.97 1.69
N PHE A 370 -12.94 22.26 2.04
CA PHE A 370 -13.34 22.80 3.33
C PHE A 370 -14.26 24.01 3.21
N GLN A 371 -15.39 23.96 3.91
CA GLN A 371 -16.35 25.06 3.95
C GLN A 371 -15.69 26.29 4.59
N ASN A 372 -15.85 27.44 3.95
CA ASN A 372 -15.36 28.75 4.42
C ASN A 372 -13.83 28.86 4.59
N ILE A 373 -13.04 27.97 3.99
CA ILE A 373 -11.58 28.07 3.93
C ILE A 373 -11.15 28.20 2.47
N LYS A 374 -10.77 29.41 2.05
CA LYS A 374 -10.37 29.75 0.68
C LYS A 374 -8.87 29.71 0.45
N THR A 375 -8.09 29.91 1.51
CA THR A 375 -6.64 30.05 1.44
C THR A 375 -5.93 29.20 2.49
N TYR A 376 -4.63 28.94 2.27
CA TYR A 376 -3.81 28.28 3.29
C TYR A 376 -3.59 29.13 4.53
N ALA A 377 -3.66 30.47 4.43
CA ALA A 377 -3.60 31.36 5.58
C ALA A 377 -4.81 31.18 6.51
N GLU A 378 -6.00 31.00 5.93
CA GLU A 378 -7.22 30.68 6.67
C GLU A 378 -7.15 29.28 7.31
N LEU A 379 -6.60 28.28 6.59
CA LEU A 379 -6.37 26.95 7.15
C LEU A 379 -5.38 26.99 8.34
N LEU A 380 -4.29 27.73 8.22
CA LEU A 380 -3.31 27.96 9.29
C LEU A 380 -3.94 28.63 10.51
N THR A 381 -4.80 29.62 10.27
CA THR A 381 -5.55 30.29 11.33
C THR A 381 -6.44 29.30 12.06
N ALA A 382 -7.20 28.49 11.34
CA ALA A 382 -8.04 27.44 11.93
C ALA A 382 -7.22 26.39 12.69
N TYR A 383 -6.04 26.00 12.17
CA TYR A 383 -5.12 25.10 12.86
C TYR A 383 -4.61 25.67 14.19
N HIS A 384 -4.11 26.91 14.19
CA HIS A 384 -3.57 27.55 15.39
C HIS A 384 -4.63 27.91 16.43
N GLN A 385 -5.84 28.24 15.99
CA GLN A 385 -6.98 28.51 16.86
C GLN A 385 -7.74 27.25 17.27
N GLU A 386 -7.31 26.07 16.80
CA GLU A 386 -8.01 24.79 16.98
C GLU A 386 -9.51 24.86 16.61
N SER A 387 -9.83 25.66 15.60
CA SER A 387 -11.20 25.90 15.18
C SER A 387 -11.72 24.69 14.39
N PRO A 388 -12.95 24.22 14.69
CA PRO A 388 -13.56 23.16 13.90
C PRO A 388 -13.88 23.69 12.49
N ILE A 389 -13.70 22.84 11.49
CA ILE A 389 -14.05 23.15 10.10
C ILE A 389 -14.97 22.08 9.52
N ASN A 390 -15.70 22.39 8.45
CA ASN A 390 -16.56 21.44 7.78
C ASN A 390 -15.89 20.95 6.50
N ARG A 391 -15.84 19.64 6.31
CA ARG A 391 -15.40 19.00 5.07
C ARG A 391 -16.56 18.92 4.09
N LEU A 392 -16.30 19.17 2.81
CA LEU A 392 -17.31 19.19 1.75
C LEU A 392 -17.23 17.95 0.87
N ARG A 393 -18.37 17.44 0.37
CA ARG A 393 -18.47 16.49 -0.74
C ARG A 393 -18.20 17.21 -2.07
N LYS A 394 -18.07 16.43 -3.15
CA LYS A 394 -17.94 16.98 -4.51
C LYS A 394 -19.11 17.89 -4.93
N ASP A 395 -20.31 17.65 -4.43
CA ASP A 395 -21.50 18.48 -4.69
C ASP A 395 -21.59 19.74 -3.80
N GLY A 396 -20.59 19.98 -2.95
CA GLY A 396 -20.55 21.11 -2.03
C GLY A 396 -21.30 20.91 -0.71
N SER A 397 -21.98 19.78 -0.50
CA SER A 397 -22.64 19.47 0.78
C SER A 397 -21.64 19.11 1.88
N VAL A 398 -21.96 19.41 3.13
CA VAL A 398 -21.09 19.08 4.27
C VAL A 398 -21.16 17.58 4.55
N ILE A 399 -20.02 16.89 4.52
CA ILE A 399 -19.93 15.47 4.86
C ILE A 399 -19.58 15.21 6.32
N ALA A 400 -18.75 16.07 6.91
CA ALA A 400 -18.28 15.90 8.27
C ALA A 400 -17.82 17.22 8.87
N LYS A 401 -18.02 17.36 10.18
CA LYS A 401 -17.40 18.39 11.00
C LYS A 401 -16.07 17.84 11.56
N ILE A 402 -14.97 18.41 11.12
CA ILE A 402 -13.62 18.09 11.57
C ILE A 402 -13.38 18.84 12.87
N SER A 403 -13.16 18.10 13.96
CA SER A 403 -12.91 18.71 15.27
C SER A 403 -11.56 19.38 15.35
N ARG A 404 -10.55 18.82 14.67
CA ARG A 404 -9.18 19.33 14.67
C ARG A 404 -8.48 18.94 13.37
N ILE A 405 -7.78 19.92 12.80
CA ILE A 405 -6.82 19.71 11.72
C ILE A 405 -5.43 19.60 12.37
N GLN A 406 -4.58 18.78 11.80
CA GLN A 406 -3.16 18.76 12.11
C GLN A 406 -2.39 19.03 10.82
N LEU A 407 -1.35 19.84 10.93
CA LEU A 407 -0.44 20.16 9.83
C LEU A 407 0.94 19.62 10.20
N PHE A 408 1.61 18.96 9.27
CA PHE A 408 2.89 18.32 9.51
C PHE A 408 3.92 18.71 8.46
N LYS A 409 5.16 18.94 8.90
CA LYS A 409 6.29 19.18 7.99
C LYS A 409 6.74 17.87 7.39
N LEU A 410 6.66 17.71 6.07
CA LEU A 410 7.19 16.50 5.42
C LEU A 410 8.70 16.37 5.65
N ALA A 411 9.41 17.49 5.71
CA ALA A 411 10.84 17.53 5.98
C ALA A 411 11.26 16.91 7.33
N SER A 412 10.32 16.76 8.27
CA SER A 412 10.63 16.15 9.58
C SER A 412 10.95 14.66 9.51
N VAL A 413 10.73 13.97 8.38
CA VAL A 413 11.13 12.57 8.20
C VAL A 413 12.65 12.35 8.25
N TRP A 414 13.44 13.41 8.10
CA TRP A 414 14.90 13.39 8.20
C TRP A 414 15.44 13.78 9.58
N GLU A 415 14.56 14.23 10.49
CA GLU A 415 14.89 14.47 11.91
C GLU A 415 14.94 13.11 12.65
#